data_AF-A0A2V6DWU2-F1
#
_entry.id   AF-A0A2V6DWU2-F1
#
_cell.length_a   1.000
_cell.length_b   1.000
_cell.length_c   1.000
_cell.angle_alpha   90.00
_cell.angle_beta   90.00
_cell.angle_gamma   90.00
#
_symmetry.space_group_name_H-M   'P 1'
#
loop_
_entity.id
_entity.type
_entity.pdbx_description
1 polymer ?
#
loop_
_entity_poly.entity_id
_entity_poly.type
_entity_poly.pdbx_seq_one_letter_code
_entity_poly.pdbx_strand_id
1 'polypeptide(L)' 'MTNTAQRVRELAAEEFQVSANEVQPTSGPEDIKGWDSTAHMRLMARIEETFSVSLDIEEIVEMVTIQAIIDTIKAKIGKS' A
#
# COMPACT_ATOMS: atom_id res chain seq x y z
N MET A 1 6.74 -4.78 -17.87
CA MET A 1 7.00 -5.38 -16.55
C MET A 1 6.55 -4.35 -15.53
N THR A 2 5.42 -4.54 -14.88
CA THR A 2 4.87 -3.54 -13.96
C THR A 2 5.66 -3.58 -12.66
N ASN A 3 6.22 -2.44 -12.24
CA ASN A 3 7.00 -2.35 -11.02
C ASN A 3 6.04 -2.35 -9.80
N THR A 4 6.18 -3.31 -8.88
CA THR A 4 5.36 -3.41 -7.64
C THR A 4 5.28 -2.07 -6.90
N ALA A 5 6.39 -1.35 -6.79
CA ALA A 5 6.43 -0.06 -6.11
C ALA A 5 5.59 1.01 -6.81
N GLN A 6 5.64 1.05 -8.15
CA GLN A 6 4.82 1.98 -8.92
C GLN A 6 3.34 1.65 -8.73
N ARG A 7 2.98 0.36 -8.82
CA ARG A 7 1.58 -0.06 -8.70
C ARG A 7 1.01 0.23 -7.32
N VAL A 8 1.77 0.00 -6.25
CA VAL A 8 1.35 0.35 -4.89
C VAL A 8 1.12 1.86 -4.75
N ARG A 9 2.01 2.69 -5.30
CA ARG A 9 1.83 4.15 -5.25
C ARG A 9 0.59 4.62 -6.01
N GLU A 10 0.30 4.04 -7.17
CA GLU A 10 -0.92 4.34 -7.94
C GLU A 10 -2.18 4.00 -7.13
N LEU A 11 -2.23 2.80 -6.55
CA LEU A 11 -3.37 2.38 -5.70
C LEU A 11 -3.54 3.29 -4.48
N ALA A 12 -2.45 3.63 -3.80
CA ALA A 12 -2.48 4.54 -2.66
C ALA A 12 -2.96 5.94 -3.06
N ALA A 13 -2.47 6.48 -4.18
CA ALA A 13 -2.88 7.78 -4.68
C ALA A 13 -4.39 7.83 -5.01
N GLU A 14 -4.89 6.78 -5.65
CA GLU A 14 -6.31 6.63 -5.95
C GLU A 14 -7.17 6.56 -4.67
N GLU A 15 -6.79 5.71 -3.71
CA GLU A 15 -7.55 5.54 -2.45
C GLU A 15 -7.52 6.80 -1.57
N PHE A 16 -6.37 7.46 -1.49
CA PHE A 16 -6.19 8.65 -0.66
C PHE A 16 -6.60 9.94 -1.37
N GLN A 17 -7.05 9.87 -2.62
CA GLN A 17 -7.46 11.01 -3.44
C GLN A 17 -6.38 12.10 -3.55
N VAL A 18 -5.13 11.67 -3.70
CA VAL A 18 -3.95 12.54 -3.88
C VAL A 18 -3.23 12.23 -5.18
N SER A 19 -2.25 13.05 -5.56
CA SER A 19 -1.40 12.73 -6.71
C SER A 19 -0.43 11.61 -6.37
N ALA A 20 -0.18 10.68 -7.31
CA ALA A 20 0.88 9.67 -7.15
C ALA A 20 2.28 10.27 -6.94
N ASN A 21 2.48 11.54 -7.33
CA ASN A 21 3.72 12.26 -7.08
C ASN A 21 3.88 12.73 -5.62
N GLU A 22 2.78 12.80 -4.87
CA GLU A 22 2.77 13.15 -3.44
C GLU A 22 3.00 11.91 -2.56
N VAL A 23 2.79 10.71 -3.11
CA VAL A 23 2.98 9.44 -2.41
C VAL A 23 4.45 9.04 -2.43
N GLN A 24 5.17 9.35 -1.36
CA GLN A 24 6.57 8.95 -1.19
C GLN A 24 6.68 7.61 -0.46
N PRO A 25 7.79 6.87 -0.63
CA PRO A 25 8.04 5.64 0.13
C PRO A 25 7.92 5.82 1.65
N THR A 26 8.37 6.96 2.15
CA THR A 26 8.36 7.27 3.58
C THR A 26 7.02 7.82 4.06
N SER A 27 6.07 8.11 3.15
CA SER A 27 4.77 8.65 3.52
C SER A 27 3.99 7.64 4.36
N GLY A 28 3.45 8.13 5.47
CA GLY A 28 2.49 7.41 6.31
C GLY A 28 1.15 8.16 6.45
N PRO A 29 0.27 7.67 7.35
CA PRO A 29 -1.01 8.29 7.67
C PRO A 29 -0.91 9.76 8.10
N GLU A 30 0.21 10.15 8.71
CA GLU A 30 0.45 11.52 9.18
C GLU A 30 0.87 12.48 8.05
N ASP A 31 1.43 11.96 6.96
CA ASP A 31 1.89 12.77 5.82
C ASP A 31 0.79 12.97 4.76
N ILE A 32 -0.10 11.99 4.61
CA ILE A 32 -1.13 11.98 3.57
C ILE A 32 -2.48 12.26 4.21
N LYS A 33 -3.04 13.44 3.95
CA LYS A 33 -4.33 13.88 4.51
C LYS A 33 -5.50 12.90 4.25
N GLY A 34 -5.48 12.20 3.11
CA GLY A 34 -6.51 11.22 2.73
C GLY A 34 -6.30 9.81 3.32
N TRP A 35 -5.21 9.61 4.06
CA TRP A 35 -4.89 8.32 4.66
C TRP A 35 -5.43 8.24 6.09
N ASP A 36 -6.70 7.83 6.20
CA ASP A 36 -7.32 7.44 7.47
C ASP A 36 -7.38 5.91 7.63
N SER A 37 -7.91 5.43 8.76
CA SER A 37 -8.04 3.99 9.03
C SER A 37 -8.92 3.26 8.01
N THR A 38 -9.95 3.92 7.47
CA THR A 38 -10.86 3.32 6.48
C THR A 38 -10.19 3.21 5.12
N ALA A 39 -9.53 4.28 4.67
CA ALA A 39 -8.78 4.33 3.43
C ALA A 39 -7.60 3.35 3.47
N HIS A 40 -6.94 3.20 4.62
CA HIS A 40 -5.90 2.20 4.81
C HIS A 40 -6.42 0.77 4.58
N MET A 41 -7.53 0.40 5.22
CA MET A 41 -8.14 -0.93 5.02
C MET A 41 -8.57 -1.18 3.57
N ARG A 42 -9.11 -0.16 2.88
CA ARG A 42 -9.47 -0.27 1.46
C ARG A 42 -8.25 -0.46 0.57
N LEU A 43 -7.16 0.26 0.84
CA LEU A 43 -5.90 0.08 0.14
C LEU A 43 -5.38 -1.35 0.30
N MET A 44 -5.43 -1.90 1.52
CA MET A 44 -4.99 -3.28 1.77
C MET A 44 -5.83 -4.30 1.00
N ALA A 45 -7.16 -4.17 1.02
CA ALA A 45 -8.04 -5.05 0.25
C ALA A 45 -7.73 -5.00 -1.28
N ARG A 46 -7.52 -3.80 -1.83
CA ARG A 46 -7.15 -3.65 -3.25
C ARG A 46 -5.78 -4.23 -3.57
N ILE A 47 -4.85 -4.18 -2.64
CA ILE A 47 -3.52 -4.80 -2.77
C ILE A 47 -3.66 -6.32 -2.82
N GLU A 48 -4.43 -6.92 -1.91
CA GLU A 48 -4.69 -8.36 -1.91
C GLU A 48 -5.25 -8.82 -3.25
N GLU A 49 -6.28 -8.13 -3.77
CA GLU A 49 -6.88 -8.41 -5.07
C GLU A 49 -5.88 -8.21 -6.23
N THR A 50 -5.14 -7.10 -6.25
CA THR A 50 -4.24 -6.74 -7.36
C THR A 50 -3.04 -7.67 -7.46
N PHE A 51 -2.47 -8.07 -6.32
CA PHE A 51 -1.26 -8.89 -6.27
C PHE A 51 -1.53 -10.36 -5.97
N SER A 52 -2.81 -10.73 -5.77
CA SER A 52 -3.22 -12.09 -5.36
C SER A 52 -2.46 -12.58 -4.13
N VAL A 53 -2.30 -11.68 -3.14
CA VAL A 53 -1.66 -11.96 -1.84
C VAL A 53 -2.71 -11.96 -0.75
N SER A 54 -2.43 -12.65 0.36
CA SER A 54 -3.24 -12.56 1.58
C SER A 54 -2.44 -11.85 2.66
N LEU A 55 -3.05 -10.85 3.30
CA LEU A 55 -2.48 -10.03 4.36
C LEU A 55 -3.20 -10.31 5.67
N ASP A 56 -2.44 -10.59 6.72
CA ASP A 56 -3.01 -10.77 8.05
C ASP A 56 -3.26 -9.41 8.71
N ILE A 57 -4.17 -9.37 9.69
CA ILE A 57 -4.54 -8.13 10.40
C ILE A 57 -3.31 -7.49 11.05
N GLU A 58 -2.39 -8.29 11.59
CA GLU A 58 -1.14 -7.81 12.19
C GLU A 58 -0.27 -7.10 11.14
N GLU A 59 -0.09 -7.70 9.96
CA GLU A 59 0.65 -7.08 8.86
C GLU A 59 -0.01 -5.78 8.42
N ILE A 60 -1.36 -5.76 8.31
CA ILE A 60 -2.12 -4.56 7.95
C ILE A 60 -1.85 -3.42 8.93
N VAL A 61 -1.95 -3.68 10.23
CA VAL A 61 -1.76 -2.65 11.27
C VAL A 61 -0.30 -2.18 11.35
N GLU A 62 0.67 -3.04 11.05
CA GLU A 62 2.11 -2.67 11.04
C GLU A 62 2.52 -1.89 9.77
N MET A 63 1.78 -2.03 8.67
CA MET A 63 2.07 -1.39 7.38
C MET A 63 1.65 0.10 7.35
N VAL A 64 2.28 0.91 8.19
CA VAL A 64 2.01 2.36 8.30
C VAL A 64 2.82 3.24 7.34
N THR A 65 3.56 2.65 6.40
CA THR A 65 4.28 3.40 5.35
C THR A 65 4.15 2.74 4.00
N ILE A 66 4.26 3.52 2.92
CA ILE A 66 4.24 2.99 1.55
C ILE A 66 5.39 2.01 1.33
N GLN A 67 6.57 2.27 1.87
CA GLN A 67 7.72 1.37 1.76
C GLN A 67 7.45 0.04 2.46
N ALA A 68 6.90 0.03 3.67
CA ALA A 68 6.53 -1.19 4.37
C ALA A 68 5.55 -2.04 3.56
N ILE A 69 4.52 -1.41 2.97
CA ILE A 69 3.56 -2.07 2.08
C ILE A 69 4.27 -2.73 0.89
N ILE A 70 5.16 -2.00 0.22
CA ILE A 70 5.91 -2.51 -0.94
C ILE A 70 6.76 -3.72 -0.56
N ASP A 71 7.46 -3.65 0.58
CA ASP A 71 8.37 -4.70 1.03
C ASP A 71 7.60 -5.97 1.44
N THR A 72 6.47 -5.82 2.14
CA THR A 72 5.58 -6.94 2.47
C THR A 72 5.05 -7.64 1.22
N ILE A 73 4.54 -6.87 0.24
CA ILE A 73 4.04 -7.44 -1.01
C ILE A 73 5.17 -8.17 -1.76
N LYS A 74 6.35 -7.55 -1.87
CA LYS A 74 7.52 -8.16 -2.52
C LYS A 74 7.93 -9.47 -1.84
N ALA A 75 7.91 -9.50 -0.51
CA ALA A 75 8.21 -10.70 0.26
C ALA A 75 7.19 -11.82 0.02
N LYS A 76 5.90 -11.50 -0.18
CA LYS A 76 4.87 -12.50 -0.48
C LYS A 76 4.96 -13.02 -1.92
N ILE A 77 5.12 -12.15 -2.93
CA ILE A 77 5.23 -12.58 -4.34
C ILE A 77 6.51 -13.36 -4.63
N GLY A 78 7.61 -13.06 -3.91
CA GLY A 78 8.91 -13.75 -4.08
C GLY A 78 9.01 -15.07 -3.32
N LYS A 79 8.03 -15.42 -2.49
CA LYS A 79 7.95 -16.67 -1.74
C LYS A 79 7.08 -17.74 -2.42
N SER A 80 6.61 -17.49 -3.65
CA SER A 80 5.83 -18.44 -4.46
C SER A 80 6.71 -19.30 -5.36
#